data_AF-A0A924TQT7-F1
#
_entry.id   AF-A0A924TQT7-F1
#
_cell.length_a   1.000
_cell.length_b   1.000
_cell.length_c   1.000
_cell.angle_alpha   90.00
_cell.angle_beta   90.00
_cell.angle_gamma   90.00
#
_symmetry.space_group_name_H-M   'P 1'
#
loop_
_entity.id
_entity.type
_entity.pdbx_description
1 polymer ?
#
loop_
_entity_poly.entity_id
_entity_poly.type
_entity_poly.pdbx_seq_one_letter_code
_entity_poly.pdbx_strand_id
1 'polypeptide(L)'
;MLQEMNTALRPIIGVRGVEALYSRSVHITSTQWAMLAASTAPATPDGLETGALQSLLAQCSPAEALACSNALLNTFYQLLSTLIGASLTERLLRSVWGPPLSSAPAQNTSP
;
A
#
# COMPACT_ATOMS: atom_id res chain seq x y z
N MET A 1 -2.46 7.40 1.30
CA MET A 1 -2.09 6.38 0.30
C MET A 1 -1.83 4.98 0.88
N LEU A 2 -0.65 4.63 1.43
CA LEU A 2 -0.39 3.27 1.96
C LEU A 2 -1.38 2.85 3.07
N GLN A 3 -1.76 3.78 3.95
CA GLN A 3 -2.74 3.53 4.99
C GLN A 3 -4.17 3.29 4.44
N GLU A 4 -4.55 3.99 3.37
CA GLU A 4 -5.85 3.79 2.70
C GLU A 4 -5.88 2.44 1.98
N MET A 5 -4.76 2.04 1.38
CA MET A 5 -4.60 0.70 0.80
C MET A 5 -4.73 -0.37 1.89
N ASN A 6 -4.10 -0.20 3.06
CA ASN A 6 -4.25 -1.10 4.19
C ASN A 6 -5.72 -1.23 4.61
N THR A 7 -6.43 -0.11 4.81
CA THR A 7 -7.84 -0.11 5.19
C THR A 7 -8.75 -0.77 4.15
N ALA A 8 -8.51 -0.53 2.85
CA ALA A 8 -9.29 -1.12 1.77
C ALA A 8 -9.03 -2.62 1.58
N LEU A 9 -7.82 -3.09 1.87
CA LEU A 9 -7.41 -4.48 1.69
C LEU A 9 -7.71 -5.38 2.89
N ARG A 10 -7.72 -4.83 4.11
CA ARG A 10 -8.09 -5.54 5.35
C ARG A 10 -9.38 -6.36 5.25
N PRO A 11 -10.51 -5.87 4.70
CA PRO A 11 -11.73 -6.66 4.58
C PRO A 11 -11.66 -7.76 3.51
N ILE A 12 -10.68 -7.75 2.61
CA ILE A 12 -10.57 -8.68 1.48
C ILE A 12 -9.57 -9.80 1.79
N ILE A 13 -8.38 -9.44 2.27
CA ILE A 13 -7.26 -10.38 2.51
C ILE A 13 -6.85 -10.47 3.99
N GLY A 14 -7.47 -9.68 4.87
CA GLY A 14 -7.13 -9.62 6.29
C GLY A 14 -5.83 -8.85 6.58
N VAL A 15 -5.63 -8.47 7.85
CA VAL A 15 -4.42 -7.76 8.31
C VAL A 15 -3.14 -8.53 7.95
N ARG A 16 -3.14 -9.85 8.21
CA ARG A 16 -2.00 -10.71 7.89
C ARG A 16 -1.75 -10.87 6.38
N GLY A 17 -2.81 -10.80 5.56
CA GLY A 17 -2.67 -10.83 4.11
C GLY A 17 -1.99 -9.57 3.58
N VAL A 18 -2.36 -8.40 4.13
CA VAL A 18 -1.71 -7.12 3.79
C VAL A 18 -0.24 -7.13 4.20
N GLU A 19 0.08 -7.61 5.40
CA GLU A 19 1.46 -7.74 5.87
C GLU A 19 2.28 -8.70 5.00
N ALA A 20 1.74 -9.88 4.69
CA ALA A 20 2.43 -10.87 3.86
C ALA A 20 2.67 -10.34 2.43
N LEU A 21 1.69 -9.62 1.88
CA LEU A 21 1.80 -9.00 0.57
C LEU A 21 2.89 -7.92 0.55
N TYR A 22 2.93 -7.07 1.57
CA TYR A 22 3.95 -6.04 1.70
C TYR A 22 5.34 -6.63 1.93
N SER A 23 5.48 -7.58 2.86
CA SER A 23 6.75 -8.27 3.12
C SER A 23 7.30 -8.95 1.86
N ARG A 24 6.42 -9.63 1.09
CA ARG A 24 6.81 -10.23 -0.19
C ARG A 24 7.19 -9.18 -1.23
N SER A 25 6.49 -8.04 -1.27
CA SER A 25 6.84 -6.93 -2.17
C SER A 25 8.22 -6.39 -1.86
N VAL A 26 8.51 -6.10 -0.59
CA VAL A 26 9.82 -5.64 -0.10
C VAL A 26 10.89 -6.67 -0.43
N HIS A 27 10.66 -7.95 -0.17
CA HIS A 27 11.61 -9.03 -0.45
C HIS A 27 11.95 -9.16 -1.94
N ILE A 28 10.98 -8.98 -2.84
CA ILE A 28 11.24 -9.01 -4.27
C ILE A 28 12.01 -7.76 -4.68
N THR A 29 11.62 -6.57 -4.22
CA THR A 29 12.31 -5.33 -4.60
C THR A 29 13.68 -5.15 -3.96
N SER A 30 13.96 -5.79 -2.83
CA SER A 30 15.27 -5.73 -2.18
C SER A 30 16.35 -6.41 -3.00
N THR A 31 15.99 -7.30 -3.94
CA THR A 31 16.92 -7.87 -4.92
C THR A 31 17.56 -6.81 -5.81
N GLN A 32 16.84 -5.73 -6.09
CA GLN A 32 17.30 -4.61 -6.92
C GLN A 32 17.73 -3.41 -6.06
N TRP A 33 17.14 -3.25 -4.88
CA TRP A 33 17.37 -2.12 -3.98
C TRP A 33 17.65 -2.63 -2.56
N ALA A 34 18.91 -3.00 -2.28
CA ALA A 34 19.32 -3.62 -1.01
C ALA A 34 18.89 -2.82 0.24
N MET A 35 18.83 -1.49 0.13
CA MET A 35 18.31 -0.58 1.14
C MET A 35 16.90 -0.96 1.66
N LEU A 36 16.04 -1.52 0.81
CA LEU A 36 14.69 -1.92 1.19
C LEU A 36 14.65 -3.14 2.10
N ALA A 37 15.69 -3.98 2.12
CA ALA A 37 15.74 -5.13 3.02
C ALA A 37 15.61 -4.70 4.50
N ALA A 38 16.16 -3.54 4.84
CA ALA A 38 16.09 -2.94 6.17
C ALA A 38 14.70 -2.36 6.52
N SER A 39 13.82 -2.19 5.53
CA SER A 39 12.47 -1.62 5.70
C SER A 39 11.36 -2.66 5.86
N THR A 40 11.74 -3.92 6.12
CA THR A 40 10.78 -4.99 6.43
C THR A 40 10.05 -4.62 7.72
N ALA A 41 8.83 -4.13 7.59
CA ALA A 41 8.02 -3.67 8.71
C ALA A 41 7.73 -4.85 9.66
N PRO A 42 7.91 -4.67 10.98
CA PRO A 42 7.41 -5.64 11.95
C PRO A 42 5.88 -5.72 11.85
N ALA A 43 5.34 -6.93 12.01
CA ALA A 43 3.89 -7.12 12.07
C ALA A 43 3.34 -6.32 13.26
N THR A 44 2.40 -5.41 13.02
CA THR A 44 1.76 -4.65 14.10
C THR A 44 0.28 -4.99 14.18
N PRO A 45 -0.33 -4.99 15.37
CA PRO A 45 -1.76 -5.28 15.52
C PRO A 45 -2.66 -4.30 14.76
N ASP A 46 -2.17 -3.10 14.42
CA ASP A 46 -2.88 -2.09 13.62
C ASP A 46 -2.66 -2.21 12.10
N GLY A 47 -1.74 -3.09 11.69
CA GLY A 47 -1.41 -3.39 10.31
C GLY A 47 -0.01 -2.94 9.90
N LEU A 48 0.09 -2.27 8.76
CA LEU A 48 1.36 -2.05 8.07
C LEU A 48 2.08 -0.80 8.61
N GLU A 49 3.21 -1.00 9.29
CA GLU A 49 4.08 0.08 9.79
C GLU A 49 4.90 0.64 8.62
N THR A 50 4.73 1.94 8.30
CA THR A 50 5.38 2.57 7.13
C THR A 50 6.47 3.57 7.51
N GLY A 51 6.68 3.83 8.78
CA GLY A 51 7.67 4.77 9.29
C GLY A 51 9.11 4.33 8.99
N ALA A 52 9.40 3.02 9.05
CA ALA A 52 10.69 2.50 8.62
C ALA A 52 10.99 2.78 7.14
N LEU A 53 10.00 2.60 6.26
CA LEU A 53 10.12 2.88 4.83
C LEU A 53 10.29 4.38 4.56
N GLN A 54 9.47 5.23 5.20
CA GLN A 54 9.56 6.69 5.05
C GLN A 54 10.92 7.22 5.50
N SER A 55 11.43 6.73 6.64
CA SER A 55 12.75 7.12 7.15
C SER A 55 13.87 6.68 6.20
N LEU A 56 13.76 5.49 5.60
CA LEU A 56 14.72 5.00 4.61
C LEU A 56 14.70 5.87 3.34
N LEU A 57 13.52 6.20 2.83
CA LEU A 57 13.36 7.04 1.63
C LEU A 57 13.89 8.46 1.88
N ALA A 58 13.72 9.00 3.09
CA ALA A 58 14.26 10.31 3.46
C ALA A 58 15.80 10.38 3.48
N GLN A 59 16.47 9.24 3.61
CA GLN A 59 17.94 9.16 3.57
C GLN A 59 18.49 9.03 2.15
N CYS A 60 17.64 8.78 1.15
CA CYS A 60 18.06 8.60 -0.24
C CYS A 60 17.93 9.88 -1.06
N SER A 61 18.62 9.90 -2.20
CA SER A 61 18.41 10.96 -3.17
C SER A 61 16.95 10.91 -3.69
N PRO A 62 16.37 12.06 -4.09
CA PRO A 62 14.99 12.10 -4.58
C PRO A 62 14.78 11.17 -5.78
N ALA A 63 15.78 11.01 -6.66
CA ALA A 63 15.70 10.10 -7.80
C ALA A 63 15.65 8.62 -7.38
N GLU A 64 16.50 8.21 -6.42
CA GLU A 64 16.50 6.85 -5.87
C GLU A 64 15.23 6.57 -5.09
N ALA A 65 14.78 7.49 -4.26
CA ALA A 65 13.54 7.36 -3.50
C ALA A 65 12.34 7.14 -4.43
N LEU A 66 12.27 7.87 -5.55
CA LEU A 66 11.20 7.75 -6.54
C LEU A 66 11.27 6.41 -7.28
N ALA A 67 12.46 6.02 -7.76
CA ALA A 67 12.65 4.75 -8.47
C ALA A 67 12.33 3.54 -7.58
N CYS A 68 12.82 3.58 -6.34
CA CYS A 68 12.63 2.57 -5.31
C CYS A 68 11.15 2.45 -4.92
N SER A 69 10.49 3.58 -4.63
CA SER A 69 9.05 3.60 -4.31
C SER A 69 8.20 3.10 -5.46
N ASN A 70 8.53 3.48 -6.70
CA ASN A 70 7.81 3.03 -7.88
C ASN A 70 7.97 1.52 -8.12
N ALA A 71 9.19 0.99 -7.94
CA ALA A 71 9.44 -0.46 -8.04
C ALA A 71 8.67 -1.25 -6.97
N LEU A 72 8.63 -0.74 -5.73
CA LEU A 72 7.87 -1.35 -4.63
C LEU A 72 6.37 -1.36 -4.92
N LEU A 73 5.82 -0.23 -5.35
CA LEU A 73 4.41 -0.09 -5.67
C LEU A 73 3.99 -0.97 -6.85
N ASN A 74 4.82 -1.04 -7.89
CA ASN A 74 4.57 -1.89 -9.05
C ASN A 74 4.59 -3.38 -8.66
N THR A 75 5.55 -3.80 -7.86
CA THR A 75 5.60 -5.18 -7.34
C THR A 75 4.38 -5.50 -6.48
N PHE A 76 3.99 -4.58 -5.60
CA PHE A 76 2.79 -4.72 -4.78
C PHE A 76 1.53 -4.87 -5.63
N TYR A 77 1.38 -4.04 -6.67
CA TYR A 77 0.27 -4.13 -7.63
C TYR A 77 0.22 -5.50 -8.31
N GLN A 78 1.37 -5.98 -8.81
CA GLN A 78 1.45 -7.27 -9.48
C GLN A 78 1.04 -8.40 -8.54
N LEU A 79 1.58 -8.44 -7.32
CA LEU A 79 1.21 -9.45 -6.34
C LEU A 79 -0.28 -9.35 -5.95
N LEU A 80 -0.81 -8.14 -5.77
CA LEU A 80 -2.23 -7.94 -5.46
C LEU A 80 -3.12 -8.44 -6.61
N SER A 81 -2.76 -8.10 -7.85
CA SER A 81 -3.44 -8.56 -9.06
C SER A 81 -3.43 -10.09 -9.19
N THR A 82 -2.34 -10.75 -8.78
CA THR A 82 -2.31 -12.23 -8.75
C THR A 82 -3.18 -12.82 -7.64
N LEU A 83 -3.35 -12.11 -6.52
CA LEU A 83 -4.05 -12.61 -5.33
C LEU A 83 -5.58 -12.47 -5.44
N ILE A 84 -6.06 -11.33 -5.95
CA ILE A 84 -7.49 -10.98 -5.98
C ILE A 84 -8.02 -10.70 -7.39
N GLY A 85 -7.14 -10.75 -8.40
CA GLY A 85 -7.46 -10.44 -9.79
C GLY A 85 -7.21 -8.98 -10.16
N ALA A 86 -6.84 -8.77 -11.44
CA ALA A 86 -6.56 -7.44 -11.99
C ALA A 86 -7.75 -6.48 -11.87
N SER A 87 -8.96 -6.94 -12.21
CA SER A 87 -10.16 -6.10 -12.18
C SER A 87 -10.53 -5.60 -10.78
N LEU A 88 -10.31 -6.42 -9.74
CA LEU A 88 -10.57 -6.01 -8.36
C LEU A 88 -9.47 -5.07 -7.85
N THR A 89 -8.21 -5.35 -8.22
CA THR A 89 -7.05 -4.52 -7.92
C THR A 89 -7.22 -3.10 -8.47
N GLU A 90 -7.58 -2.97 -9.75
CA GLU A 90 -7.83 -1.67 -10.37
C GLU A 90 -8.97 -0.90 -9.70
N ARG A 91 -10.07 -1.58 -9.35
CA ARG A 91 -11.21 -0.95 -8.66
C ARG A 91 -10.83 -0.45 -7.27
N LEU A 92 -10.08 -1.23 -6.50
CA LEU A 92 -9.62 -0.84 -5.16
C LEU A 92 -8.67 0.35 -5.24
N LEU A 93 -7.71 0.30 -6.16
CA LEU A 93 -6.75 1.38 -6.32
C LEU A 93 -7.41 2.64 -6.85
N ARG A 94 -8.40 2.54 -7.75
CA ARG A 94 -9.21 3.69 -8.16
C ARG A 94 -9.98 4.30 -6.99
N SER A 95 -10.45 3.48 -6.04
CA SER A 95 -11.11 3.97 -4.82
C SER A 95 -10.14 4.64 -3.85
N VAL A 96 -8.86 4.26 -3.85
CA VAL A 96 -7.82 4.86 -3.00
C VAL A 96 -7.21 6.11 -3.63
N TRP A 97 -7.10 6.17 -4.97
CA TRP A 97 -6.57 7.32 -5.71
C TRP A 97 -7.62 8.35 -6.10
N GLY A 98 -8.89 7.96 -6.16
CA GLY A 98 -10.00 8.88 -6.40
C GLY A 98 -10.14 9.84 -5.22
N PRO A 99 -10.63 11.07 -5.44
CA PRO A 99 -10.99 11.94 -4.33
C PRO A 99 -11.93 11.18 -3.39
N PRO A 100 -11.81 11.31 -2.05
CA PRO A 100 -12.77 10.73 -1.14
C PRO A 100 -14.13 11.21 -1.62
N LEU A 101 -14.97 10.29 -2.08
CA LEU A 101 -16.30 10.62 -2.55
C LEU A 101 -16.95 11.35 -1.40
N SER A 102 -17.05 12.68 -1.55
CA SER A 102 -17.63 13.59 -0.59
C SER A 102 -18.96 12.95 -0.21
N SER A 103 -19.03 12.39 0.99
CA SER A 103 -20.28 11.88 1.52
C SER A 103 -21.16 13.11 1.63
N ALA A 104 -22.01 13.31 0.62
CA ALA A 104 -23.00 14.36 0.64
C ALA A 104 -23.84 14.11 1.90
N PRO A 105 -23.96 15.08 2.83
CA PRO A 105 -25.01 14.96 3.81
C PRO A 105 -26.31 15.07 3.03
N ALA A 106 -27.00 13.95 2.84
CA ALA A 106 -28.40 13.96 2.49
C ALA A 106 -29.14 14.65 3.65
N GLN A 107 -29.22 15.98 3.58
CA GLN A 107 -30.10 16.77 4.44
C GLN A 107 -31.53 16.47 4.01
N ASN A 108 -32.03 15.34 4.47
CA ASN A 108 -33.45 15.09 4.51
C ASN A 108 -33.94 15.63 5.86
N THR A 109 -34.26 16.92 5.90
CA THR A 109 -35.11 17.47 6.94
C THR A 109 -36.38 17.93 6.24
N SER A 110 -37.32 17.00 6.15
CA SER A 110 -38.69 17.26 5.70
C SER A 110 -39.41 18.15 6.73
N PRO A 111 -40.30 19.07 6.30
CA PRO A 111 -41.15 19.87 7.19
C PRO A 111 -42.26 19.05 7.86
#